data_AF-A0A1M7DP15-F1
#
_entry.id   AF-A0A1M7DP15-F1
#
_cell.length_a   1.000
_cell.length_b   1.000
_cell.length_c   1.000
_cell.angle_alpha   90.00
_cell.angle_beta   90.00
_cell.angle_gamma   90.00
#
_symmetry.space_group_name_H-M   'P 1'
#
loop_
_entity.id
_entity.type
_entity.pdbx_description
1 polymer ?
#
loop_
_entity_poly.entity_id
_entity_poly.type
_entity_poly.pdbx_seq_one_letter_code
_entity_poly.pdbx_strand_id
1 'polypeptide(L)'
;MKRCLALLSLVLSGYLSFAQTTITWGLEDTRTEFKDDASEKGSMSGFFQSHTPVNYPVNNTVTPFGDWWHLLDVRHTNKNYNLAMQFASKFADQKLYFRNIGDVASQSWSKILMSTNGRVGVHTDNPRALFDVGLSTTEQNPNILTTVLGRLYEGDNVGDGTFVGVRAVSSQNLLGPSFSLEHRFYNNLNSAINFCRGYGDFDGFLTFSTSNNTERLRIDAFGNVLIGTTKPRSLLTVAGTITAQKIKVTATEWADFVFEDSYTLPSLYELENYIRANKHLPEIPTAKQVEQDGVDLADMNKKLLQKVEELTLYVIELKKQVDALEATKENKK
;
A
#
# COMPACT_ATOMS: atom_id res chain seq x y z
N MET A 1 -97.66 6.07 -3.63
CA MET A 1 -97.60 5.87 -2.16
C MET A 1 -96.64 4.71 -1.87
N LYS A 2 -95.55 4.99 -1.13
CA LYS A 2 -94.69 4.13 -0.28
C LYS A 2 -94.62 2.62 -0.61
N ARG A 3 -93.52 2.13 -1.21
CA ARG A 3 -92.26 1.60 -0.60
C ARG A 3 -92.37 0.22 0.07
N CYS A 4 -91.57 -0.70 -0.51
CA CYS A 4 -90.74 -1.73 0.11
C CYS A 4 -91.23 -3.20 0.26
N LEU A 5 -90.32 -4.06 -0.24
CA LEU A 5 -89.92 -5.39 0.21
C LEU A 5 -90.73 -6.61 -0.26
N ALA A 6 -90.27 -7.15 -1.39
CA ALA A 6 -90.27 -8.58 -1.73
C ALA A 6 -88.79 -9.02 -1.75
N LEU A 7 -88.33 -10.22 -1.40
CA LEU A 7 -88.97 -11.47 -1.00
C LEU A 7 -87.84 -12.31 -0.37
N LEU A 8 -88.15 -13.14 0.62
CA LEU A 8 -87.28 -14.20 1.14
C LEU A 8 -87.79 -15.55 0.62
N SER A 9 -86.91 -16.37 0.03
CA SER A 9 -86.88 -17.86 -0.04
C SER A 9 -86.32 -18.31 -1.41
N LEU A 10 -85.05 -18.72 -1.49
CA LEU A 10 -84.48 -20.06 -1.26
C LEU A 10 -84.92 -21.10 -2.32
N VAL A 11 -83.95 -21.60 -3.12
CA VAL A 11 -83.55 -23.03 -3.25
C VAL A 11 -82.99 -23.38 -4.65
N LEU A 12 -81.78 -23.97 -4.63
CA LEU A 12 -81.08 -24.85 -5.60
C LEU A 12 -80.79 -24.36 -7.04
N SER A 13 -79.49 -24.20 -7.36
CA SER A 13 -78.72 -25.18 -8.16
C SER A 13 -77.35 -24.61 -8.55
N GLY A 14 -76.27 -25.31 -8.17
CA GLY A 14 -75.00 -25.43 -8.92
C GLY A 14 -74.21 -24.18 -9.33
N TYR A 15 -72.90 -24.24 -9.04
CA TYR A 15 -71.79 -23.60 -9.76
C TYR A 15 -71.35 -22.16 -9.38
N LEU A 16 -70.05 -22.08 -9.06
CA LEU A 16 -69.12 -20.94 -9.07
C LEU A 16 -69.36 -19.84 -8.01
N SER A 17 -68.37 -19.33 -7.29
CA SER A 17 -66.92 -19.51 -7.25
C SER A 17 -66.50 -18.91 -5.91
N PHE A 18 -65.56 -19.51 -5.18
CA PHE A 18 -64.74 -18.68 -4.28
C PHE A 18 -64.13 -17.61 -5.19
N ALA A 19 -64.47 -16.34 -4.98
CA ALA A 19 -63.74 -15.26 -5.61
C ALA A 19 -62.34 -15.29 -5.00
N GLN A 20 -61.46 -16.09 -5.59
CA GLN A 20 -60.03 -15.90 -5.47
C GLN A 20 -59.79 -14.54 -6.12
N THR A 21 -59.81 -13.48 -5.31
CA THR A 21 -59.43 -12.15 -5.75
C THR A 21 -57.96 -12.24 -6.10
N THR A 22 -57.66 -12.54 -7.37
CA THR A 22 -56.33 -12.34 -7.90
C THR A 22 -56.06 -10.85 -7.76
N ILE A 23 -55.29 -10.48 -6.75
CA ILE A 23 -54.75 -9.14 -6.52
C ILE A 23 -53.79 -8.88 -7.69
N THR A 24 -54.33 -8.48 -8.84
CA THR A 24 -53.56 -7.96 -9.97
C THR A 24 -53.42 -6.46 -9.78
N TRP A 25 -52.18 -5.99 -9.67
CA TRP A 25 -51.80 -4.58 -9.58
C TRP A 25 -50.63 -4.41 -10.54
N GLY A 26 -50.55 -3.27 -11.23
CA GLY A 26 -49.55 -2.94 -12.24
C GLY A 26 -49.96 -3.20 -13.69
N LEU A 27 -49.00 -3.10 -14.62
CA LEU A 27 -49.22 -3.15 -16.08
C LEU A 27 -49.40 -4.58 -16.58
N GLU A 28 -50.39 -4.85 -17.43
CA GLU A 28 -50.59 -6.17 -18.08
C GLU A 28 -50.64 -7.35 -17.08
N ASP A 29 -51.29 -7.15 -15.92
CA ASP A 29 -51.32 -8.11 -14.80
C ASP A 29 -49.93 -8.44 -14.19
N THR A 30 -48.92 -7.64 -14.50
CA THR A 30 -47.60 -7.67 -13.86
C THR A 30 -47.55 -6.67 -12.71
N ARG A 31 -46.87 -7.01 -11.61
CA ARG A 31 -46.67 -6.14 -10.43
C ARG A 31 -45.68 -4.98 -10.67
N THR A 32 -45.64 -4.44 -11.88
CA THR A 32 -44.72 -3.37 -12.29
C THR A 32 -45.48 -2.20 -12.90
N GLU A 33 -45.17 -0.99 -12.46
CA GLU A 33 -45.81 0.26 -12.92
C GLU A 33 -44.80 1.23 -13.53
N PHE A 34 -45.27 2.23 -14.28
CA PHE A 34 -44.40 3.30 -14.75
C PHE A 34 -44.16 4.35 -13.67
N LYS A 35 -42.91 4.79 -13.55
CA LYS A 35 -42.55 5.96 -12.76
C LYS A 35 -41.34 6.64 -13.37
N ASP A 36 -41.59 7.62 -14.22
CA ASP A 36 -40.51 8.29 -14.94
C ASP A 36 -39.75 9.30 -14.09
N ASP A 37 -40.39 9.94 -13.10
CA ASP A 37 -39.67 10.72 -12.09
C ASP A 37 -39.54 9.91 -10.80
N ALA A 38 -38.33 9.43 -10.53
CA ALA A 38 -38.03 8.68 -9.30
C ALA A 38 -38.34 9.51 -8.04
N SER A 39 -38.31 10.84 -8.13
CA SER A 39 -38.56 11.76 -7.02
C SER A 39 -40.00 12.28 -6.96
N GLU A 40 -40.89 11.86 -7.85
CA GLU A 40 -42.29 12.30 -7.84
C GLU A 40 -42.92 12.11 -6.46
N LYS A 41 -43.54 13.17 -5.91
CA LYS A 41 -44.18 13.16 -4.59
C LYS A 41 -45.56 12.52 -4.70
N GLY A 42 -45.90 11.63 -3.76
CA GLY A 42 -47.24 11.08 -3.65
C GLY A 42 -47.46 9.68 -4.22
N SER A 43 -46.40 8.90 -4.46
CA SER A 43 -46.53 7.54 -4.98
C SER A 43 -46.70 6.51 -3.86
N MET A 44 -47.36 5.41 -4.16
CA MET A 44 -47.36 4.20 -3.34
C MET A 44 -45.97 3.54 -3.34
N SER A 45 -45.69 2.73 -2.33
CA SER A 45 -44.55 1.81 -2.39
C SER A 45 -44.79 0.76 -3.48
N GLY A 46 -43.74 0.35 -4.21
CA GLY A 46 -43.90 -0.60 -5.31
C GLY A 46 -42.64 -0.91 -6.10
N PHE A 47 -42.84 -1.67 -7.17
CA PHE A 47 -41.84 -1.98 -8.18
C PHE A 47 -42.20 -1.21 -9.46
N PHE A 48 -41.27 -0.41 -9.94
CA PHE A 48 -41.49 0.50 -11.05
C PHE A 48 -40.45 0.31 -12.14
N GLN A 49 -40.80 0.76 -13.34
CA GLN A 49 -39.91 0.94 -14.46
C GLN A 49 -40.03 2.35 -15.04
N SER A 50 -39.00 2.81 -15.72
CA SER A 50 -39.01 4.08 -16.44
C SER A 50 -38.39 3.91 -17.81
N HIS A 51 -38.91 4.64 -18.80
CA HIS A 51 -38.33 4.74 -20.14
C HIS A 51 -37.95 6.18 -20.51
N THR A 52 -38.37 7.17 -19.71
CA THR A 52 -37.94 8.57 -19.78
C THR A 52 -37.49 9.04 -18.39
N PRO A 53 -36.35 8.53 -17.88
CA PRO A 53 -35.96 8.68 -16.49
C PRO A 53 -35.60 10.12 -16.11
N VAL A 54 -36.23 10.60 -15.04
CA VAL A 54 -35.99 11.87 -14.34
C VAL A 54 -35.60 11.56 -12.89
N ASN A 55 -34.55 12.23 -12.38
CA ASN A 55 -34.00 12.00 -11.03
C ASN A 55 -33.50 10.56 -10.75
N TYR A 56 -33.18 9.80 -11.78
CA TYR A 56 -32.45 8.53 -11.70
C TYR A 56 -30.93 8.75 -11.59
N PRO A 57 -30.13 7.73 -11.25
CA PRO A 57 -28.68 7.85 -11.26
C PRO A 57 -28.16 8.27 -12.64
N VAL A 58 -27.20 9.21 -12.68
CA VAL A 58 -26.55 9.62 -13.93
C VAL A 58 -25.75 8.43 -14.49
N ASN A 59 -26.14 7.95 -15.67
CA ASN A 59 -25.50 6.82 -16.33
C ASN A 59 -25.52 6.98 -17.86
N ASN A 60 -24.38 7.37 -18.43
CA ASN A 60 -24.23 7.68 -19.86
C ASN A 60 -24.06 6.42 -20.75
N THR A 61 -24.28 5.22 -20.21
CA THR A 61 -24.11 3.99 -20.99
C THR A 61 -25.24 3.89 -22.02
N VAL A 62 -24.92 4.07 -23.30
CA VAL A 62 -25.84 3.90 -24.43
C VAL A 62 -26.00 2.40 -24.69
N THR A 63 -27.23 1.90 -24.68
CA THR A 63 -27.50 0.46 -24.83
C THR A 63 -28.62 0.22 -25.83
N PRO A 64 -28.74 -0.99 -26.42
CA PRO A 64 -29.79 -1.31 -27.39
C PRO A 64 -31.21 -1.14 -26.86
N PHE A 65 -31.36 -1.16 -25.54
CA PHE A 65 -32.63 -1.04 -24.84
C PHE A 65 -32.95 0.40 -24.41
N GLY A 66 -32.16 1.41 -24.80
CA GLY A 66 -32.40 2.81 -24.43
C GLY A 66 -32.10 3.13 -22.95
N ASP A 67 -32.82 4.09 -22.38
CA ASP A 67 -32.66 4.59 -21.00
C ASP A 67 -33.66 3.97 -20.03
N TRP A 68 -33.85 2.64 -20.12
CA TRP A 68 -34.77 1.95 -19.23
C TRP A 68 -34.16 1.62 -17.87
N TRP A 69 -34.97 1.82 -16.82
CA TRP A 69 -34.59 1.61 -15.42
C TRP A 69 -35.59 0.76 -14.67
N HIS A 70 -35.08 -0.06 -13.74
CA HIS A 70 -35.85 -0.62 -12.64
C HIS A 70 -35.75 0.31 -11.43
N LEU A 71 -36.85 0.44 -10.69
CA LEU A 71 -36.92 1.17 -9.43
C LEU A 71 -37.73 0.38 -8.41
N LEU A 72 -37.11 0.05 -7.28
CA LEU A 72 -37.82 -0.32 -6.05
C LEU A 72 -38.00 0.96 -5.23
N ASP A 73 -39.23 1.32 -4.89
CA ASP A 73 -39.53 2.53 -4.13
C ASP A 73 -40.36 2.17 -2.90
N VAL A 74 -39.84 2.47 -1.71
CA VAL A 74 -40.52 2.26 -0.44
C VAL A 74 -40.75 3.61 0.21
N ARG A 75 -42.02 4.02 0.30
CA ARG A 75 -42.43 5.35 0.74
C ARG A 75 -43.04 5.36 2.12
N HIS A 76 -42.79 6.46 2.84
CA HIS A 76 -43.44 6.72 4.12
C HIS A 76 -44.92 7.04 3.92
N THR A 77 -45.76 6.69 4.91
CA THR A 77 -47.23 6.87 4.82
C THR A 77 -47.69 8.33 4.84
N ASN A 78 -46.88 9.23 5.40
CA ASN A 78 -47.16 10.67 5.44
C ASN A 78 -46.92 11.32 4.08
N LYS A 79 -47.99 11.63 3.35
CA LYS A 79 -47.98 12.24 2.01
C LYS A 79 -47.49 13.70 1.97
N ASN A 80 -47.38 14.36 3.12
CA ASN A 80 -46.87 15.74 3.18
C ASN A 80 -45.37 15.83 2.91
N TYR A 81 -44.63 14.72 3.03
CA TYR A 81 -43.19 14.65 2.81
C TYR A 81 -42.86 13.61 1.74
N ASN A 82 -41.79 13.84 0.99
CA ASN A 82 -41.25 12.93 0.00
C ASN A 82 -40.17 12.04 0.63
N LEU A 83 -40.57 11.25 1.62
CA LEU A 83 -39.69 10.33 2.32
C LEU A 83 -39.77 8.95 1.66
N ALA A 84 -38.66 8.53 1.06
CA ALA A 84 -38.57 7.26 0.36
C ALA A 84 -37.18 6.64 0.50
N MET A 85 -37.14 5.31 0.64
CA MET A 85 -35.96 4.49 0.40
C MET A 85 -36.08 3.88 -0.99
N GLN A 86 -35.04 4.06 -1.80
CA GLN A 86 -35.08 3.68 -3.21
C GLN A 86 -33.87 2.86 -3.62
N PHE A 87 -34.10 1.88 -4.47
CA PHE A 87 -33.06 1.13 -5.17
C PHE A 87 -33.32 1.18 -6.67
N ALA A 88 -32.29 1.42 -7.46
CA ALA A 88 -32.40 1.50 -8.92
C ALA A 88 -31.28 0.75 -9.62
N SER A 89 -31.59 0.21 -10.80
CA SER A 89 -30.64 -0.41 -11.72
C SER A 89 -31.06 -0.13 -13.15
N LYS A 90 -30.10 0.09 -14.05
CA LYS A 90 -30.39 0.16 -15.48
C LYS A 90 -30.65 -1.25 -16.00
N PHE A 91 -31.50 -1.41 -17.00
CA PHE A 91 -31.78 -2.73 -17.60
C PHE A 91 -30.53 -3.35 -18.25
N ALA A 92 -29.63 -2.47 -18.69
CA ALA A 92 -28.55 -2.83 -19.58
C ALA A 92 -27.18 -2.88 -18.91
N ASP A 93 -27.11 -2.75 -17.59
CA ASP A 93 -25.90 -3.02 -16.82
C ASP A 93 -26.21 -3.74 -15.50
N GLN A 94 -25.17 -4.00 -14.71
CA GLN A 94 -25.26 -4.68 -13.42
C GLN A 94 -24.91 -3.72 -12.26
N LYS A 95 -25.23 -2.43 -12.41
CA LYS A 95 -24.92 -1.40 -11.42
C LYS A 95 -26.14 -1.20 -10.51
N LEU A 96 -25.95 -1.38 -9.20
CA LEU A 96 -26.98 -1.14 -8.20
C LEU A 96 -26.76 0.19 -7.48
N TYR A 97 -27.80 1.01 -7.44
CA TYR A 97 -27.82 2.30 -6.77
C TYR A 97 -28.85 2.31 -5.64
N PHE A 98 -28.58 3.06 -4.58
CA PHE A 98 -29.55 3.36 -3.53
C PHE A 98 -29.56 4.84 -3.18
N ARG A 99 -30.67 5.29 -2.59
CA ARG A 99 -30.74 6.56 -1.86
C ARG A 99 -31.90 6.56 -0.88
N ASN A 100 -31.83 7.48 0.09
CA ASN A 100 -32.98 7.88 0.91
C ASN A 100 -33.31 9.34 0.57
N ILE A 101 -34.46 9.61 -0.05
CA ILE A 101 -34.80 10.96 -0.57
C ILE A 101 -34.82 12.02 0.55
N GLY A 102 -35.34 11.68 1.73
CA GLY A 102 -35.36 12.61 2.87
C GLY A 102 -36.07 13.94 2.59
N ASP A 103 -37.09 13.96 1.72
CA ASP A 103 -37.81 15.15 1.23
C ASP A 103 -37.03 16.06 0.26
N VAL A 104 -35.86 15.63 -0.21
CA VAL A 104 -35.03 16.35 -1.19
C VAL A 104 -35.06 15.62 -2.53
N ALA A 105 -35.85 16.11 -3.49
CA ALA A 105 -36.02 15.46 -4.80
C ALA A 105 -34.69 15.24 -5.56
N SER A 106 -33.72 16.14 -5.39
CA SER A 106 -32.39 16.06 -6.01
C SER A 106 -31.37 15.27 -5.20
N GLN A 107 -31.79 14.52 -4.18
CA GLN A 107 -30.88 13.74 -3.35
C GLN A 107 -30.06 12.77 -4.22
N SER A 108 -28.73 12.88 -4.07
CA SER A 108 -27.77 12.09 -4.85
C SER A 108 -27.94 10.59 -4.60
N TRP A 109 -27.72 9.82 -5.67
CA TRP A 109 -27.67 8.36 -5.61
C TRP A 109 -26.28 7.90 -5.19
N SER A 110 -26.25 6.88 -4.33
CA SER A 110 -25.05 6.18 -3.93
C SER A 110 -24.97 4.84 -4.66
N LYS A 111 -23.83 4.56 -5.30
CA LYS A 111 -23.58 3.30 -6.03
C LYS A 111 -23.02 2.26 -5.07
N ILE A 112 -23.67 1.11 -4.91
CA ILE A 112 -23.29 0.07 -3.93
C ILE A 112 -22.47 -1.05 -4.58
N LEU A 113 -22.92 -1.53 -5.74
CA LEU A 113 -22.40 -2.77 -6.34
C LEU A 113 -22.08 -2.58 -7.81
N MET A 114 -20.90 -3.06 -8.19
CA MET A 114 -20.45 -3.15 -9.57
C MET A 114 -20.11 -4.61 -9.83
N SER A 115 -21.15 -5.45 -9.91
CA SER A 115 -20.96 -6.88 -10.13
C SER A 115 -20.79 -7.14 -11.62
N THR A 116 -19.59 -7.47 -12.07
CA THR A 116 -19.36 -7.91 -13.44
C THR A 116 -18.65 -9.25 -13.42
N ASN A 117 -19.26 -10.28 -14.02
CA ASN A 117 -18.67 -11.62 -14.10
C ASN A 117 -18.25 -12.20 -12.72
N GLY A 118 -19.05 -11.96 -11.67
CA GLY A 118 -18.79 -12.48 -10.32
C GLY A 118 -17.74 -11.71 -9.50
N ARG A 119 -17.35 -10.52 -9.94
CA ARG A 119 -16.39 -9.62 -9.26
C ARG A 119 -17.09 -8.39 -8.72
N VAL A 120 -16.66 -7.86 -7.59
CA VAL A 120 -17.18 -6.64 -6.96
C VAL A 120 -16.20 -5.49 -7.17
N GLY A 121 -16.60 -4.50 -7.97
CA GLY A 121 -15.89 -3.23 -8.08
C GLY A 121 -16.46 -2.18 -7.10
N VAL A 122 -15.58 -1.41 -6.47
CA VAL A 122 -15.92 -0.14 -5.82
C VAL A 122 -15.20 0.95 -6.60
N HIS A 123 -15.95 1.90 -7.15
CA HIS A 123 -15.42 3.02 -7.97
C HIS A 123 -14.67 2.59 -9.24
N THR A 124 -14.90 1.35 -9.75
CA THR A 124 -14.35 0.84 -11.03
C THR A 124 -15.36 -0.01 -11.81
N ASP A 125 -15.73 0.41 -13.03
CA ASP A 125 -16.66 -0.30 -13.93
C ASP A 125 -16.05 -1.55 -14.60
N ASN A 126 -14.76 -1.81 -14.39
CA ASN A 126 -14.06 -2.97 -14.94
C ASN A 126 -13.18 -3.65 -13.89
N PRO A 127 -13.77 -4.31 -12.88
CA PRO A 127 -13.01 -4.95 -11.81
C PRO A 127 -12.12 -6.08 -12.35
N ARG A 128 -10.83 -6.02 -12.02
CA ARG A 128 -9.80 -6.99 -12.42
C ARG A 128 -9.53 -8.05 -11.36
N ALA A 129 -10.04 -7.86 -10.14
CA ALA A 129 -9.97 -8.81 -9.02
C ALA A 129 -11.38 -9.14 -8.49
N LEU A 130 -11.51 -10.16 -7.61
CA LEU A 130 -12.79 -10.50 -6.97
C LEU A 130 -13.39 -9.34 -6.17
N PHE A 131 -12.53 -8.56 -5.51
CA PHE A 131 -12.85 -7.28 -4.91
C PHE A 131 -11.81 -6.27 -5.41
N ASP A 132 -12.26 -5.25 -6.14
CA ASP A 132 -11.39 -4.28 -6.78
C ASP A 132 -11.86 -2.86 -6.43
N VAL A 133 -11.01 -2.13 -5.71
CA VAL A 133 -11.24 -0.71 -5.41
C VAL A 133 -10.38 0.09 -6.38
N GLY A 134 -10.98 0.48 -7.50
CA GLY A 134 -10.30 1.25 -8.52
C GLY A 134 -10.61 2.73 -8.43
N LEU A 135 -9.87 3.53 -9.19
CA LEU A 135 -10.15 4.95 -9.37
C LEU A 135 -10.63 5.17 -10.80
N SER A 136 -11.65 6.02 -10.96
CA SER A 136 -12.16 6.38 -12.28
C SER A 136 -11.06 6.98 -13.15
N THR A 137 -11.04 6.64 -14.44
CA THR A 137 -10.05 7.15 -15.43
C THR A 137 -10.08 8.67 -15.63
N THR A 138 -11.07 9.36 -15.04
CA THR A 138 -11.21 10.81 -15.06
C THR A 138 -10.44 11.53 -13.94
N GLU A 139 -9.97 10.81 -12.93
CA GLU A 139 -9.21 11.38 -11.81
C GLU A 139 -7.71 11.37 -12.14
N GLN A 140 -7.24 12.43 -12.80
CA GLN A 140 -5.86 12.50 -13.32
C GLN A 140 -4.77 12.65 -12.24
N ASN A 141 -5.13 12.96 -10.99
CA ASN A 141 -4.20 13.12 -9.87
C ASN A 141 -4.86 12.71 -8.54
N PRO A 142 -5.09 11.42 -8.29
CA PRO A 142 -5.69 11.01 -7.05
C PRO A 142 -4.72 11.28 -5.90
N ASN A 143 -5.20 11.89 -4.82
CA ASN A 143 -4.61 11.77 -3.49
C ASN A 143 -5.74 11.26 -2.58
N ILE A 144 -6.11 10.01 -2.78
CA ILE A 144 -7.39 9.47 -2.33
C ILE A 144 -7.14 8.25 -1.44
N LEU A 145 -7.76 8.27 -0.26
CA LEU A 145 -7.87 7.11 0.60
C LEU A 145 -8.80 6.09 -0.06
N THR A 146 -8.25 5.04 -0.64
CA THR A 146 -9.04 4.04 -1.38
C THR A 146 -9.59 2.98 -0.44
N THR A 147 -8.83 2.57 0.56
CA THR A 147 -9.26 1.49 1.46
C THR A 147 -8.77 1.73 2.89
N VAL A 148 -9.67 1.55 3.85
CA VAL A 148 -9.33 1.49 5.28
C VAL A 148 -9.33 0.03 5.70
N LEU A 149 -8.19 -0.47 6.18
CA LEU A 149 -8.01 -1.84 6.64
C LEU A 149 -8.34 -2.00 8.12
N GLY A 150 -8.12 -0.94 8.90
CA GLY A 150 -8.49 -0.86 10.31
C GLY A 150 -8.64 0.59 10.74
N ARG A 151 -9.59 0.86 11.63
CA ARG A 151 -9.91 2.20 12.13
C ARG A 151 -10.05 2.19 13.64
N LEU A 152 -9.55 3.24 14.27
CA LEU A 152 -9.73 3.51 15.68
C LEU A 152 -10.79 4.61 15.87
N TYR A 153 -11.47 4.60 17.01
CA TYR A 153 -12.48 5.63 17.30
C TYR A 153 -11.81 6.98 17.61
N GLU A 154 -10.61 6.95 18.19
CA GLU A 154 -9.85 8.15 18.54
C GLU A 154 -9.53 8.97 17.27
N GLY A 155 -10.03 10.21 17.20
CA GLY A 155 -9.72 11.11 16.10
C GLY A 155 -10.49 10.86 14.81
N ASP A 156 -11.45 9.93 14.76
CA ASP A 156 -12.32 9.68 13.58
C ASP A 156 -13.24 10.87 13.25
N ASN A 157 -13.34 11.84 14.16
CA ASN A 157 -14.03 13.11 13.95
C ASN A 157 -13.16 14.18 13.28
N VAL A 158 -11.89 13.89 12.94
CA VAL A 158 -10.95 14.85 12.33
C VAL A 158 -10.40 14.31 11.01
N GLY A 159 -10.67 15.01 9.90
CA GLY A 159 -10.15 14.67 8.57
C GLY A 159 -10.49 13.22 8.16
N ASP A 160 -9.49 12.47 7.70
CA ASP A 160 -9.66 11.05 7.35
C ASP A 160 -9.66 10.11 8.57
N GLY A 161 -9.43 10.64 9.77
CA GLY A 161 -9.46 9.91 11.03
C GLY A 161 -8.13 9.28 11.46
N THR A 162 -8.24 8.26 12.31
CA THR A 162 -7.12 7.41 12.75
C THR A 162 -7.30 6.00 12.21
N PHE A 163 -6.38 5.56 11.37
CA PHE A 163 -6.55 4.32 10.62
C PHE A 163 -5.24 3.77 10.08
N VAL A 164 -5.29 2.51 9.67
CA VAL A 164 -4.32 1.90 8.73
C VAL A 164 -5.04 1.62 7.41
N GLY A 165 -4.48 2.07 6.29
CA GLY A 165 -5.18 2.02 5.00
C GLY A 165 -4.31 2.26 3.78
N VAL A 166 -4.89 2.07 2.61
CA VAL A 166 -4.25 2.28 1.31
C VAL A 166 -4.67 3.63 0.75
N ARG A 167 -3.68 4.44 0.37
CA ARG A 167 -3.89 5.69 -0.34
C ARG A 167 -3.25 5.60 -1.72
N ALA A 168 -4.02 5.97 -2.74
CA ALA A 168 -3.50 6.14 -4.08
C ALA A 168 -3.07 7.60 -4.27
N VAL A 169 -1.89 7.77 -4.85
CA VAL A 169 -1.29 9.07 -5.14
C VAL A 169 -1.01 9.15 -6.64
N SER A 170 -0.95 10.36 -7.20
CA SER A 170 -0.71 10.56 -8.63
C SER A 170 0.54 9.83 -9.12
N SER A 171 0.33 8.95 -10.10
CA SER A 171 1.41 8.29 -10.84
C SER A 171 2.19 9.23 -11.78
N GLN A 172 1.71 10.46 -11.97
CA GLN A 172 2.41 11.50 -12.75
C GLN A 172 3.60 12.07 -11.97
N ASN A 173 3.57 12.02 -10.63
CA ASN A 173 4.74 12.34 -9.83
C ASN A 173 5.64 11.10 -9.77
N LEU A 174 6.55 10.99 -10.73
CA LEU A 174 7.45 9.83 -10.90
C LEU A 174 8.39 9.61 -9.70
N LEU A 175 8.62 10.64 -8.90
CA LEU A 175 9.38 10.58 -7.64
C LEU A 175 8.49 10.41 -6.40
N GLY A 176 7.17 10.50 -6.57
CA GLY A 176 6.18 10.31 -5.52
C GLY A 176 5.73 8.86 -5.38
N PRO A 177 5.10 8.51 -4.24
CA PRO A 177 4.41 7.23 -4.12
C PRO A 177 3.33 7.15 -5.18
N SER A 178 3.11 5.97 -5.74
CA SER A 178 1.89 5.67 -6.50
C SER A 178 0.83 5.07 -5.58
N PHE A 179 1.27 4.25 -4.63
CA PHE A 179 0.44 3.78 -3.54
C PHE A 179 1.22 3.86 -2.23
N SER A 180 0.51 4.10 -1.14
CA SER A 180 1.04 4.03 0.21
C SER A 180 0.13 3.19 1.09
N LEU A 181 0.74 2.35 1.94
CA LEU A 181 0.09 1.78 3.11
C LEU A 181 0.39 2.71 4.29
N GLU A 182 -0.59 3.50 4.70
CA GLU A 182 -0.43 4.58 5.66
C GLU A 182 -1.08 4.24 7.00
N HIS A 183 -0.39 4.59 8.07
CA HIS A 183 -0.98 4.79 9.38
C HIS A 183 -1.15 6.30 9.63
N ARG A 184 -2.38 6.73 9.87
CA ARG A 184 -2.70 8.11 10.28
C ARG A 184 -3.23 8.15 11.70
N PHE A 185 -2.91 9.23 12.41
CA PHE A 185 -3.40 9.52 13.76
C PHE A 185 -3.93 10.96 13.79
N TYR A 186 -5.24 11.13 14.03
CA TYR A 186 -5.93 12.43 13.94
C TYR A 186 -5.65 13.15 12.62
N ASN A 187 -5.81 12.45 11.48
CA ASN A 187 -5.52 12.91 10.12
C ASN A 187 -4.03 13.23 9.81
N ASN A 188 -3.14 13.14 10.80
CA ASN A 188 -1.71 13.34 10.55
C ASN A 188 -1.08 12.03 10.11
N LEU A 189 -0.25 12.09 9.06
CA LEU A 189 0.51 10.94 8.61
C LEU A 189 1.58 10.58 9.65
N ASN A 190 1.48 9.39 10.23
CA ASN A 190 2.41 8.94 11.25
C ASN A 190 3.55 8.15 10.58
N SER A 191 3.20 7.06 9.90
CA SER A 191 4.13 6.18 9.21
C SER A 191 3.51 5.64 7.93
N ALA A 192 4.37 5.23 6.99
CA ALA A 192 3.94 4.68 5.72
C ALA A 192 4.95 3.68 5.15
N ILE A 193 4.43 2.72 4.39
CA ILE A 193 5.20 2.01 3.37
C ILE A 193 4.78 2.56 2.02
N ASN A 194 5.72 3.10 1.26
CA ASN A 194 5.45 3.78 -0.01
C ASN A 194 5.95 2.94 -1.18
N PHE A 195 5.06 2.68 -2.12
CA PHE A 195 5.34 2.00 -3.39
C PHE A 195 5.48 3.07 -4.46
N CYS A 196 6.71 3.47 -4.74
CA CYS A 196 7.03 4.47 -5.75
C CYS A 196 7.15 3.77 -7.10
N ARG A 197 6.43 4.25 -8.12
CA ARG A 197 6.41 3.61 -9.44
C ARG A 197 7.71 3.80 -10.22
N GLY A 198 8.38 4.94 -10.06
CA GLY A 198 9.52 5.30 -10.92
C GLY A 198 9.08 5.81 -12.29
N TYR A 199 10.00 5.88 -13.25
CA TYR A 199 9.76 6.33 -14.63
C TYR A 199 9.20 5.22 -15.54
N GLY A 200 9.71 4.00 -15.42
CA GLY A 200 9.35 2.80 -16.16
C GLY A 200 8.53 1.78 -15.37
N ASP A 201 8.47 0.56 -15.90
CA ASP A 201 7.69 -0.54 -15.30
C ASP A 201 8.45 -1.24 -14.15
N PHE A 202 9.78 -1.07 -14.11
CA PHE A 202 10.68 -1.82 -13.20
C PHE A 202 11.70 -0.93 -12.46
N ASP A 203 11.57 0.39 -12.53
CA ASP A 203 12.51 1.34 -11.90
C ASP A 203 11.93 2.02 -10.64
N GLY A 204 10.82 1.47 -10.15
CA GLY A 204 10.23 1.83 -8.87
C GLY A 204 11.11 1.46 -7.69
N PHE A 205 10.77 2.00 -6.53
CA PHE A 205 11.46 1.73 -5.28
C PHE A 205 10.48 1.68 -4.12
N LEU A 206 10.86 0.99 -3.06
CA LEU A 206 10.08 0.87 -1.84
C LEU A 206 10.70 1.74 -0.75
N THR A 207 9.88 2.51 -0.04
CA THR A 207 10.36 3.24 1.15
C THR A 207 9.55 2.94 2.39
N PHE A 208 10.22 2.98 3.53
CA PHE A 208 9.62 2.94 4.86
C PHE A 208 9.84 4.29 5.51
N SER A 209 8.74 4.93 5.87
CA SER A 209 8.72 6.28 6.39
C SER A 209 8.09 6.36 7.77
N THR A 210 8.63 7.24 8.61
CA THR A 210 8.09 7.57 9.94
C THR A 210 8.07 9.08 10.13
N SER A 211 7.37 9.57 11.16
CA SER A 211 7.35 10.98 11.52
C SER A 211 6.95 11.87 10.32
N ASN A 212 5.68 11.79 9.90
CA ASN A 212 5.15 12.58 8.79
C ASN A 212 5.83 12.29 7.45
N ASN A 213 5.85 11.02 7.07
CA ASN A 213 6.41 10.52 5.81
C ASN A 213 7.91 10.80 5.59
N THR A 214 8.68 10.97 6.66
CA THR A 214 10.15 11.08 6.53
C THR A 214 10.71 9.69 6.20
N GLU A 215 11.31 9.55 5.02
CA GLU A 215 11.98 8.32 4.58
C GLU A 215 13.09 7.93 5.56
N ARG A 216 13.07 6.67 6.02
CA ARG A 216 14.09 6.11 6.93
C ARG A 216 14.87 4.98 6.28
N LEU A 217 14.19 4.15 5.50
CA LEU A 217 14.77 3.03 4.76
C LEU A 217 14.22 3.01 3.34
N ARG A 218 15.08 2.67 2.38
CA ARG A 218 14.74 2.47 0.98
C ARG A 218 15.31 1.15 0.47
N ILE A 219 14.55 0.47 -0.38
CA ILE A 219 15.07 -0.53 -1.30
C ILE A 219 14.92 0.06 -2.70
N ASP A 220 16.03 0.37 -3.36
CA ASP A 220 16.01 0.98 -4.69
C ASP A 220 15.72 -0.03 -5.80
N ALA A 221 15.56 0.47 -7.03
CA ALA A 221 15.26 -0.35 -8.21
C ALA A 221 16.34 -1.39 -8.54
N PHE A 222 17.57 -1.20 -8.05
CA PHE A 222 18.69 -2.11 -8.25
C PHE A 222 18.83 -3.12 -7.10
N GLY A 223 17.95 -3.06 -6.11
CA GLY A 223 17.96 -3.94 -4.94
C GLY A 223 18.91 -3.49 -3.82
N ASN A 224 19.45 -2.28 -3.86
CA ASN A 224 20.27 -1.75 -2.77
C ASN A 224 19.37 -1.36 -1.59
N VAL A 225 19.77 -1.74 -0.38
CA VAL A 225 19.15 -1.35 0.88
C VAL A 225 19.86 -0.12 1.42
N LEU A 226 19.12 0.94 1.65
CA LEU A 226 19.62 2.26 2.01
C LEU A 226 18.95 2.72 3.31
N ILE A 227 19.75 3.07 4.32
CA ILE A 227 19.27 3.52 5.63
C ILE A 227 19.80 4.93 5.88
N GLY A 228 18.88 5.90 6.03
CA GLY A 228 19.21 7.31 6.24
C GLY A 228 19.83 8.03 5.03
N THR A 229 19.83 7.41 3.85
CA THR A 229 20.37 7.99 2.60
C THR A 229 19.57 7.48 1.40
N THR A 230 19.61 8.23 0.30
CA THR A 230 19.05 7.82 -1.01
C THR A 230 20.14 7.50 -2.04
N LYS A 231 21.42 7.64 -1.65
CA LYS A 231 22.58 7.45 -2.53
C LYS A 231 23.27 6.13 -2.20
N PRO A 232 23.12 5.08 -3.02
CA PRO A 232 23.83 3.82 -2.82
C PRO A 232 25.35 4.02 -2.98
N ARG A 233 26.11 3.36 -2.10
CA ARG A 233 27.56 3.13 -2.24
C ARG A 233 27.88 1.64 -2.38
N SER A 234 27.00 0.78 -1.87
CA SER A 234 27.05 -0.68 -1.94
C SER A 234 25.63 -1.23 -1.76
N LEU A 235 25.48 -2.57 -1.82
CA LEU A 235 24.20 -3.25 -1.59
C LEU A 235 23.53 -2.87 -0.27
N LEU A 236 24.30 -2.56 0.77
CA LEU A 236 23.80 -2.00 2.03
C LEU A 236 24.55 -0.71 2.34
N THR A 237 23.87 0.42 2.21
CA THR A 237 24.44 1.73 2.58
C THR A 237 23.73 2.29 3.80
N VAL A 238 24.47 2.53 4.88
CA VAL A 238 23.97 3.15 6.11
C VAL A 238 24.63 4.50 6.30
N ALA A 239 23.84 5.58 6.28
CA ALA A 239 24.32 6.91 6.63
C ALA A 239 24.20 7.13 8.14
N GLY A 240 25.11 6.50 8.88
CA GLY A 240 25.15 6.56 10.34
C GLY A 240 25.96 5.42 10.94
N THR A 241 25.82 5.24 12.25
CA THR A 241 26.51 4.20 13.00
C THR A 241 25.71 2.91 13.02
N ILE A 242 26.38 1.77 12.80
CA ILE A 242 25.80 0.44 13.00
C ILE A 242 26.26 -0.07 14.37
N THR A 243 25.30 -0.38 15.24
CA THR A 243 25.56 -1.09 16.50
C THR A 243 25.16 -2.55 16.35
N ALA A 244 26.09 -3.46 16.63
CA ALA A 244 25.87 -4.90 16.53
C ALA A 244 26.47 -5.63 17.73
N GLN A 245 25.84 -6.71 18.17
CA GLN A 245 26.39 -7.57 19.22
C GLN A 245 27.55 -8.43 18.73
N LYS A 246 27.50 -8.86 17.46
CA LYS A 246 28.52 -9.67 16.82
C LYS A 246 28.53 -9.41 15.32
N ILE A 247 29.72 -9.29 14.75
CA ILE A 247 29.95 -9.21 13.30
C ILE A 247 30.87 -10.36 12.91
N LYS A 248 30.45 -11.18 11.95
CA LYS A 248 31.29 -12.21 11.34
C LYS A 248 31.52 -11.81 9.89
N VAL A 249 32.78 -11.53 9.54
CA VAL A 249 33.18 -11.20 8.17
C VAL A 249 33.74 -12.45 7.51
N THR A 250 33.20 -12.83 6.35
CA THR A 250 33.65 -13.98 5.57
C THR A 250 34.68 -13.52 4.54
N ALA A 251 35.92 -13.32 4.99
CA ALA A 251 37.05 -13.05 4.09
C ALA A 251 37.54 -14.36 3.45
N THR A 252 37.90 -14.33 2.16
CA THR A 252 38.34 -15.52 1.40
C THR A 252 39.82 -15.84 1.54
N GLU A 253 40.64 -14.90 2.02
CA GLU A 253 42.09 -15.06 2.15
C GLU A 253 42.56 -14.49 3.48
N TRP A 254 43.00 -15.36 4.38
CA TRP A 254 43.54 -14.97 5.69
C TRP A 254 45.07 -14.90 5.62
N ALA A 255 45.69 -13.93 6.31
CA ALA A 255 47.14 -13.84 6.38
C ALA A 255 47.63 -14.87 7.42
N ASP A 256 48.18 -15.98 6.94
CA ASP A 256 48.86 -17.01 7.73
C ASP A 256 50.12 -17.50 6.99
N PHE A 257 50.78 -16.57 6.29
CA PHE A 257 51.93 -16.87 5.42
C PHE A 257 53.25 -16.29 5.95
N VAL A 258 53.22 -15.41 6.97
CA VAL A 258 54.43 -14.75 7.50
C VAL A 258 55.38 -15.76 8.16
N PHE A 259 54.85 -16.88 8.64
CA PHE A 259 55.62 -17.95 9.26
C PHE A 259 56.10 -19.02 8.27
N GLU A 260 55.79 -18.91 6.98
CA GLU A 260 56.32 -19.83 5.99
C GLU A 260 57.80 -19.57 5.71
N ASP A 261 58.57 -20.63 5.44
CA ASP A 261 60.01 -20.54 5.11
C ASP A 261 60.27 -19.69 3.85
N SER A 262 59.26 -19.51 3.00
CA SER A 262 59.33 -18.69 1.79
C SER A 262 59.19 -17.19 2.07
N TYR A 263 58.73 -16.81 3.27
CA TYR A 263 58.49 -15.42 3.63
C TYR A 263 59.80 -14.68 3.89
N THR A 264 60.05 -13.62 3.12
CA THR A 264 61.22 -12.76 3.31
C THR A 264 60.86 -11.61 4.24
N LEU A 265 61.21 -11.73 5.52
CA LEU A 265 61.04 -10.66 6.50
C LEU A 265 61.95 -9.47 6.14
N PRO A 266 61.41 -8.24 5.97
CA PRO A 266 62.23 -7.06 5.74
C PRO A 266 63.24 -6.84 6.87
N SER A 267 64.34 -6.14 6.61
CA SER A 267 65.21 -5.72 7.71
C SER A 267 64.61 -4.53 8.47
N LEU A 268 64.92 -4.41 9.77
CA LEU A 268 64.51 -3.24 10.56
C LEU A 268 65.07 -1.92 9.99
N TYR A 269 66.21 -1.97 9.31
CA TYR A 269 66.80 -0.80 8.64
C TYR A 269 65.98 -0.36 7.41
N GLU A 270 65.55 -1.30 6.58
CA GLU A 270 64.66 -1.02 5.45
C GLU A 270 63.31 -0.50 5.93
N LEU A 271 62.75 -1.12 6.98
CA LEU A 271 61.49 -0.69 7.58
C LEU A 271 61.61 0.73 8.16
N GLU A 272 62.70 1.04 8.87
CA GLU A 272 62.96 2.39 9.39
C GLU A 272 63.01 3.42 8.26
N ASN A 273 63.75 3.12 7.19
CA ASN A 273 63.85 4.01 6.05
C ASN A 273 62.49 4.23 5.39
N TYR A 274 61.67 3.18 5.24
CA TYR A 274 60.32 3.29 4.72
C TYR A 274 59.45 4.18 5.61
N ILE A 275 59.45 3.99 6.93
CA ILE A 275 58.65 4.79 7.86
C ILE A 275 59.11 6.25 7.85
N ARG A 276 60.42 6.50 7.79
CA ARG A 276 60.96 7.87 7.72
C ARG A 276 60.48 8.60 6.47
N ALA A 277 60.44 7.90 5.32
CA ALA A 277 60.00 8.45 4.05
C ALA A 277 58.48 8.60 3.93
N ASN A 278 57.71 7.59 4.36
CA ASN A 278 56.28 7.48 4.05
C ASN A 278 55.37 7.84 5.24
N LYS A 279 55.88 7.88 6.47
CA LYS A 279 55.13 8.18 7.71
C LYS A 279 53.99 7.19 8.02
N HIS A 280 54.02 5.98 7.45
CA HIS A 280 53.13 4.87 7.80
C HIS A 280 53.86 3.53 7.60
N LEU A 281 53.27 2.44 8.08
CA LEU A 281 53.80 1.08 7.86
C LEU A 281 53.54 0.62 6.42
N PRO A 282 54.42 -0.22 5.83
CA PRO A 282 54.16 -0.86 4.54
C PRO A 282 52.79 -1.55 4.52
N GLU A 283 52.11 -1.52 3.37
CA GLU A 283 50.80 -2.17 3.08
C GLU A 283 49.59 -1.63 3.86
N ILE A 284 49.82 -0.90 4.95
CA ILE A 284 48.78 -0.18 5.69
C ILE A 284 48.39 1.07 4.90
N PRO A 285 47.10 1.29 4.62
CA PRO A 285 46.66 2.48 3.88
C PRO A 285 46.99 3.76 4.63
N THR A 286 47.30 4.81 3.87
CA THR A 286 47.54 6.16 4.41
C THR A 286 46.25 6.75 4.97
N ALA A 287 46.38 7.69 5.91
CA ALA A 287 45.22 8.43 6.44
C ALA A 287 44.38 9.09 5.33
N LYS A 288 45.03 9.58 4.26
CA LYS A 288 44.37 10.17 3.10
C LYS A 288 43.55 9.15 2.30
N GLN A 289 44.06 7.94 2.11
CA GLN A 289 43.31 6.86 1.46
C GLN A 289 42.10 6.44 2.30
N VAL A 290 42.28 6.33 3.62
CA VAL A 290 41.18 5.98 4.55
C VAL A 290 40.09 7.05 4.56
N GLU A 291 40.46 8.33 4.51
CA GLU A 291 39.49 9.43 4.45
C GLU A 291 38.69 9.46 3.15
N GLN A 292 39.32 9.08 2.03
CA GLN A 292 38.70 9.10 0.70
C GLN A 292 37.83 7.86 0.45
N ASP A 293 38.37 6.68 0.73
CA ASP A 293 37.80 5.40 0.29
C ASP A 293 37.20 4.59 1.45
N GLY A 294 37.46 4.97 2.70
CA GLY A 294 37.15 4.17 3.87
C GLY A 294 38.14 3.03 4.09
N VAL A 295 37.75 2.06 4.92
CA VAL A 295 38.54 0.86 5.21
C VAL A 295 37.66 -0.37 5.12
N ASP A 296 38.14 -1.39 4.40
CA ASP A 296 37.59 -2.73 4.47
C ASP A 296 38.05 -3.38 5.79
N LEU A 297 37.08 -3.78 6.61
CA LEU A 297 37.34 -4.32 7.95
C LEU A 297 38.08 -5.66 7.90
N ALA A 298 37.82 -6.50 6.90
CA ALA A 298 38.51 -7.79 6.75
C ALA A 298 39.95 -7.60 6.29
N ASP A 299 40.16 -6.80 5.23
CA ASP A 299 41.50 -6.52 4.71
C ASP A 299 42.38 -5.83 5.76
N MET A 300 41.83 -4.88 6.51
CA MET A 300 42.59 -4.20 7.56
C MET A 300 42.95 -5.14 8.72
N ASN A 301 42.03 -6.00 9.16
CA ASN A 301 42.33 -7.01 10.18
C ASN A 301 43.39 -8.01 9.70
N LYS A 302 43.34 -8.41 8.42
CA LYS A 302 44.35 -9.26 7.78
C LYS A 302 45.73 -8.60 7.81
N LYS A 303 45.83 -7.35 7.35
CA LYS A 303 47.09 -6.59 7.34
C LYS A 303 47.64 -6.34 8.74
N LEU A 304 46.77 -6.03 9.70
CA LEU A 304 47.17 -5.88 11.10
C LEU A 304 47.72 -7.19 11.67
N LEU A 305 47.08 -8.33 11.36
CA LEU A 305 47.59 -9.65 11.77
C LEU A 305 48.98 -9.90 11.18
N GLN A 306 49.17 -9.68 9.87
CA GLN A 306 50.48 -9.80 9.23
C GLN A 306 51.55 -8.95 9.95
N LYS A 307 51.23 -7.71 10.33
CA LYS A 307 52.17 -6.86 11.07
C LYS A 307 52.45 -7.36 12.49
N VAL A 308 51.47 -7.96 13.16
CA VAL A 308 51.68 -8.61 14.47
C VAL A 308 52.61 -9.83 14.33
N GLU A 309 52.48 -10.61 13.27
CA GLU A 309 53.34 -11.77 12.99
C GLU A 309 54.79 -11.34 12.67
N GLU A 310 54.97 -10.32 11.82
CA GLU A 310 56.28 -9.72 11.53
C GLU A 310 56.95 -9.19 12.80
N LEU A 311 56.19 -8.46 13.64
CA LEU A 311 56.67 -7.98 14.94
C LEU A 311 57.10 -9.13 15.84
N THR A 312 56.37 -10.24 15.83
CA THR A 312 56.72 -11.44 16.61
C THR A 312 58.05 -12.02 16.16
N LEU A 313 58.31 -12.11 14.84
CA LEU A 313 59.60 -12.56 14.31
C LEU A 313 60.76 -11.63 14.71
N TYR A 314 60.59 -10.31 14.62
CA TYR A 314 61.61 -9.36 15.07
C TYR A 314 61.91 -9.49 16.57
N VAL A 315 60.90 -9.71 17.40
CA VAL A 315 61.08 -9.90 18.85
C VAL A 315 61.83 -11.20 19.15
N ILE A 316 61.52 -12.29 18.45
CA ILE A 316 62.24 -13.57 18.56
C ILE A 316 63.72 -13.36 18.20
N GLU A 317 64.00 -12.68 17.09
CA GLU A 317 65.37 -12.40 16.65
C GLU A 317 66.12 -11.51 17.64
N LEU A 318 65.47 -10.46 18.16
CA LEU A 318 66.05 -9.59 19.18
C LEU A 318 66.39 -10.38 20.46
N LYS A 319 65.52 -11.30 20.90
CA LYS A 319 65.79 -12.14 22.07
C LYS A 319 67.00 -13.05 21.84
N LYS A 320 67.11 -13.69 20.67
CA LYS A 320 68.29 -14.49 20.30
C LYS A 320 69.57 -13.67 20.37
N GLN A 321 69.54 -12.42 19.89
CA GLN A 321 70.70 -11.53 19.95
C GLN A 321 71.07 -11.14 21.38
N VAL A 322 70.08 -10.84 22.23
CA VAL A 322 70.30 -10.56 23.66
C VAL A 322 70.94 -11.76 24.36
N ASP A 323 70.42 -12.97 24.15
CA ASP A 323 70.95 -14.19 24.76
C ASP A 323 72.40 -14.47 24.32
N ALA A 324 72.69 -14.26 23.04
CA ALA A 324 74.05 -14.38 22.52
C ALA A 324 75.00 -13.35 23.16
N LEU A 325 74.55 -12.11 23.37
CA LEU A 325 75.32 -11.07 24.04
C LEU A 325 75.55 -11.39 25.52
N GLU A 326 74.58 -11.96 26.23
CA GLU A 326 74.71 -12.39 27.63
C GLU A 326 75.69 -13.55 27.78
N ALA A 327 75.56 -14.60 26.96
CA ALA A 327 76.49 -15.73 26.96
C ALA A 327 77.94 -15.30 26.67
N THR A 328 78.13 -14.33 25.76
CA THR A 328 79.46 -13.79 25.46
C THR A 328 80.04 -12.99 26.62
N LYS A 329 79.21 -12.34 27.45
CA LYS A 329 79.66 -11.61 28.65
C LYS A 329 80.04 -12.56 29.79
N GLU A 330 79.30 -13.66 29.95
CA GLU A 330 79.63 -14.69 30.95
C GLU A 330 80.95 -15.39 30.63
N ASN A 331 81.23 -15.70 29.37
CA ASN A 331 82.49 -16.31 28.93
C ASN A 331 83.72 -15.35 28.99
N LYS A 332 83.51 -14.06 29.26
CA LYS A 332 84.57 -13.04 29.38
C LYS A 332 84.86 -12.62 30.83
N LYS A 333 84.13 -13.15 31.81
CA LYS A 333 84.38 -12.97 33.25
C LYS A 333 85.18 -14.13 33.82
#